data_AF-A0A4Q3RNM7-F1
#
_entry.id   AF-A0A4Q3RNM7-F1
#
_cell.length_a   1.000
_cell.length_b   1.000
_cell.length_c   1.000
_cell.angle_alpha   90.00
_cell.angle_beta   90.00
_cell.angle_gamma   90.00
#
_symmetry.space_group_name_H-M   'P 1'
#
loop_
_entity.id
_entity.type
_entity.pdbx_description
1 polymer ?
#
loop_
_entity_poly.entity_id
_entity_poly.type
_entity_poly.pdbx_seq_one_letter_code
_entity_poly.pdbx_strand_id
1 'polypeptide(L)'
;MIRMSATSRIIIALGSLALMVMFFVPAWSIYLIAPQYPEGLSMQIWLYKITGQVDIINGLNHYIGMKHIKAEMFPEFDYLVYILGFFILFGLTVAITGSRKLLFAYLVLSVVGGIAALIDFYIWGYQYGHDLDPSAAIQVPGLTYQPPLIGHKKLLFAWAAA
;
A
#
# COMPACT_ATOMS: atom_id res chain seq x y z
N MET A 1 14.85 36.47 3.01
CA MET A 1 14.33 35.10 3.20
C MET A 1 15.28 34.34 4.11
N ILE A 2 14.81 33.81 5.23
CA ILE A 2 15.65 33.03 6.14
C ILE A 2 15.96 31.69 5.45
N ARG A 3 17.23 31.46 5.11
CA ARG A 3 17.69 30.19 4.53
C ARG A 3 17.82 29.13 5.62
N MET A 4 17.60 27.87 5.25
CA MET A 4 17.79 26.72 6.14
C MET A 4 19.28 26.47 6.42
N SER A 5 19.59 25.83 7.55
CA SER A 5 20.95 25.39 7.88
C SER A 5 21.40 24.27 6.94
N ALA A 6 22.71 24.08 6.81
CA ALA A 6 23.28 23.00 6.00
C ALA A 6 22.82 21.62 6.47
N THR A 7 22.76 21.41 7.80
CA THR A 7 22.29 20.17 8.41
C THR A 7 20.87 19.82 7.99
N SER A 8 19.92 20.77 8.07
CA SER A 8 18.54 20.52 7.64
C SER A 8 18.46 20.15 6.16
N ARG A 9 19.25 20.81 5.31
CA ARG A 9 19.30 20.52 3.86
C ARG A 9 19.82 19.12 3.59
N ILE A 10 20.87 18.69 4.30
CA ILE A 10 21.43 17.33 4.17
C ILE A 10 20.40 16.29 4.62
N ILE A 11 19.73 16.49 5.75
CA ILE A 11 18.69 15.58 6.25
C ILE A 11 17.55 15.44 5.23
N ILE A 12 17.07 16.55 4.66
CA ILE A 12 16.02 16.52 3.63
C ILE A 12 16.49 15.78 2.40
N ALA A 13 17.73 16.00 1.94
CA ALA A 13 18.27 15.29 0.79
C ALA A 13 18.34 13.77 1.05
N LEU A 14 18.88 13.37 2.21
CA LEU A 14 18.95 11.95 2.59
C LEU A 14 17.57 11.31 2.72
N GLY A 15 16.60 11.99 3.35
CA GLY A 15 15.22 11.51 3.45
C GLY A 15 14.55 11.37 2.08
N SER A 16 14.81 12.32 1.17
CA SER A 16 14.29 12.26 -0.21
C SER A 16 14.92 11.11 -0.99
N LEU A 17 16.23 10.87 -0.84
CA LEU A 17 16.90 9.73 -1.49
C LEU A 17 16.47 8.39 -0.90
N ALA A 18 16.17 8.32 0.40
CA ALA A 18 15.69 7.09 1.03
C ALA A 18 14.38 6.58 0.42
N LEU A 19 13.54 7.47 -0.11
CA LEU A 19 12.32 7.08 -0.85
C LEU A 19 12.63 6.22 -2.09
N MET A 20 13.83 6.31 -2.68
CA MET A 20 14.21 5.48 -3.83
C MET A 20 14.18 3.97 -3.51
N VAL A 21 14.31 3.57 -2.25
CA VAL A 21 14.23 2.17 -1.82
C VAL A 21 12.90 1.54 -2.25
N MET A 22 11.80 2.31 -2.25
CA MET A 22 10.46 1.84 -2.58
C MET A 22 10.31 1.36 -4.04
N PHE A 23 11.25 1.70 -4.93
CA PHE A 23 11.25 1.14 -6.30
C PHE A 23 11.77 -0.31 -6.34
N PHE A 24 12.49 -0.75 -5.31
CA PHE A 24 13.20 -2.03 -5.26
C PHE A 24 12.64 -2.99 -4.20
N VAL A 25 11.76 -2.52 -3.32
CA VAL A 25 11.11 -3.32 -2.30
C VAL A 25 9.59 -3.20 -2.42
N PRO A 26 8.82 -4.22 -1.98
CA PRO A 26 7.37 -4.09 -1.96
C PRO A 26 6.96 -3.00 -0.97
N ALA A 27 5.99 -2.19 -1.39
CA ALA A 27 5.43 -1.14 -0.55
C ALA A 27 4.56 -1.72 0.58
N TRP A 28 3.94 -2.87 0.31
CA TRP A 28 3.09 -3.57 1.26
C TRP A 28 3.19 -5.08 1.07
N SER A 29 2.95 -5.86 2.11
CA SER A 29 2.86 -7.31 2.01
C SER A 29 1.67 -7.79 2.83
N ILE A 30 0.88 -8.68 2.26
CA ILE A 30 -0.21 -9.36 2.93
C ILE A 30 0.19 -10.83 3.05
N TYR A 31 0.26 -11.32 4.28
CA TYR A 31 0.48 -12.73 4.57
C TYR A 31 -0.84 -13.37 4.98
N LEU A 32 -1.13 -14.57 4.48
CA LEU A 32 -2.35 -15.33 4.74
C LEU A 32 -1.97 -16.75 5.12
N ILE A 33 -2.40 -17.23 6.29
CA ILE A 33 -2.24 -18.64 6.68
C ILE A 33 -3.59 -19.29 6.63
N ALA A 34 -3.72 -20.44 5.97
CA ALA A 34 -4.94 -21.25 5.93
C ALA A 34 -4.63 -22.69 6.35
N PRO A 35 -5.60 -23.49 6.84
CA PRO A 35 -5.35 -24.88 7.22
C PRO A 35 -4.76 -25.75 6.09
N GLN A 36 -5.07 -25.42 4.84
CA GLN A 36 -4.57 -26.09 3.64
C GLN A 36 -3.14 -25.68 3.25
N TYR A 37 -2.72 -24.49 3.68
CA TYR A 37 -1.40 -23.89 3.41
C TYR A 37 -0.78 -23.45 4.74
N PRO A 38 -0.36 -24.40 5.60
CA PRO A 38 0.22 -24.10 6.91
C PRO A 38 1.56 -23.35 6.82
N GLU A 39 2.28 -23.47 5.71
CA GLU A 39 3.46 -22.67 5.36
C GLU A 39 3.14 -21.20 5.08
N GLY A 40 1.85 -20.91 4.86
CA GLY A 40 1.30 -19.60 4.55
C GLY A 40 1.55 -19.13 3.12
N LEU A 41 0.67 -18.24 2.70
CA LEU A 41 0.65 -17.59 1.41
C LEU A 41 0.98 -16.11 1.59
N SER A 42 1.60 -15.52 0.60
CA SER A 42 2.03 -14.12 0.62
C SER A 42 1.67 -13.46 -0.69
N MET A 43 1.23 -12.21 -0.59
CA MET A 43 1.02 -11.31 -1.69
C MET A 43 1.78 -10.02 -1.41
N GLN A 44 2.66 -9.61 -2.31
CA GLN A 44 3.41 -8.37 -2.19
C GLN A 44 2.87 -7.34 -3.17
N ILE A 45 2.61 -6.15 -2.65
CA ILE A 45 2.13 -4.99 -3.41
C ILE A 45 3.32 -4.06 -3.62
N TRP A 46 3.69 -3.86 -4.87
CA TRP A 46 4.74 -2.95 -5.30
C TRP A 46 4.11 -1.67 -5.82
N LEU A 47 4.93 -0.65 -6.09
CA LEU A 47 4.44 0.61 -6.67
C LEU A 47 3.78 0.45 -8.05
N TYR A 48 4.05 -0.64 -8.76
CA TYR A 48 3.66 -0.83 -10.17
C TYR A 48 3.15 -2.25 -10.50
N LYS A 49 3.05 -3.13 -9.50
CA LYS A 49 2.66 -4.53 -9.71
C LYS A 49 2.30 -5.22 -8.41
N ILE A 50 1.74 -6.42 -8.52
CA ILE A 50 1.56 -7.36 -7.42
C ILE A 50 2.32 -8.65 -7.74
N THR A 51 2.94 -9.25 -6.73
CA THR A 51 3.64 -10.54 -6.84
C THR A 51 3.25 -11.46 -5.68
N GLY A 52 3.77 -12.69 -5.69
CA GLY A 52 3.53 -13.69 -4.66
C GLY A 52 2.57 -14.77 -5.14
N GLN A 53 1.89 -15.46 -4.23
CA GLN A 53 0.97 -16.55 -4.53
C GLN A 53 -0.47 -16.05 -4.82
N VAL A 54 -0.60 -15.01 -5.65
CA VAL A 54 -1.88 -14.34 -5.94
C VAL A 54 -2.92 -15.29 -6.52
N ASP A 55 -2.52 -16.17 -7.44
CA ASP A 55 -3.44 -17.13 -8.08
C ASP A 55 -4.01 -18.14 -7.08
N ILE A 56 -3.18 -18.60 -6.13
CA ILE A 56 -3.61 -19.50 -5.06
C ILE A 56 -4.59 -18.78 -4.13
N ILE A 57 -4.24 -17.55 -3.73
CA ILE A 57 -5.10 -16.70 -2.91
C ILE A 57 -6.45 -16.44 -3.62
N ASN A 58 -6.45 -16.19 -4.92
CA ASN A 58 -7.66 -16.03 -5.72
C ASN A 58 -8.53 -17.29 -5.75
N GLY A 59 -7.91 -18.48 -5.87
CA GLY A 59 -8.60 -19.74 -5.76
C GLY A 59 -9.31 -19.91 -4.41
N LEU A 60 -8.67 -19.52 -3.31
CA LEU A 60 -9.27 -19.54 -1.98
C LEU A 60 -10.42 -18.51 -1.85
N ASN A 61 -10.19 -17.31 -2.34
CA ASN A 61 -11.14 -16.19 -2.31
C ASN A 61 -12.43 -16.51 -3.07
N HIS A 62 -12.34 -17.26 -4.18
CA HIS A 62 -13.48 -17.69 -4.96
C HIS A 62 -14.52 -18.48 -4.13
N TYR A 63 -14.07 -19.34 -3.21
CA TYR A 63 -14.97 -20.16 -2.41
C TYR A 63 -15.80 -19.36 -1.40
N ILE A 64 -15.27 -18.22 -0.93
CA ILE A 64 -15.93 -17.33 0.04
C ILE A 64 -16.53 -16.08 -0.62
N GLY A 65 -16.59 -16.05 -1.96
CA GLY A 65 -17.23 -14.98 -2.73
C GLY A 65 -16.44 -13.68 -2.83
N MET A 66 -15.15 -13.70 -2.49
CA MET A 66 -14.28 -12.53 -2.67
C MET A 66 -13.91 -12.36 -4.15
N LYS A 67 -13.76 -11.09 -4.58
CA LYS A 67 -13.36 -10.75 -5.95
C LYS A 67 -11.97 -11.31 -6.26
N HIS A 68 -11.71 -11.64 -7.52
CA HIS A 68 -10.37 -12.00 -7.96
C HIS A 68 -9.45 -10.79 -7.93
N ILE A 69 -8.34 -10.89 -7.21
CA ILE A 69 -7.28 -9.90 -7.19
C ILE A 69 -6.56 -9.92 -8.52
N LYS A 70 -6.61 -8.81 -9.24
CA LYS A 70 -5.84 -8.58 -10.46
C LYS A 70 -5.20 -7.19 -10.45
N ALA A 71 -4.14 -7.02 -11.22
CA ALA A 71 -3.41 -5.75 -11.28
C ALA A 71 -4.30 -4.60 -11.82
N GLU A 72 -5.26 -4.90 -12.69
CA GLU A 72 -6.17 -3.91 -13.27
C GLU A 72 -7.12 -3.29 -12.25
N MET A 73 -7.25 -3.88 -11.05
CA MET A 73 -8.00 -3.28 -9.95
C MET A 73 -7.25 -2.14 -9.26
N PHE A 74 -5.98 -1.91 -9.61
CA PHE A 74 -5.09 -0.92 -9.02
C PHE A 74 -4.62 0.06 -10.10
N PRO A 75 -5.48 0.99 -10.55
CA PRO A 75 -5.10 2.02 -11.52
C PRO A 75 -3.91 2.87 -11.03
N GLU A 76 -3.66 2.89 -9.72
CA GLU A 76 -2.53 3.57 -9.08
C GLU A 76 -1.18 3.09 -9.59
N PHE A 77 -1.06 1.84 -10.04
CA PHE A 77 0.20 1.29 -10.54
C PHE A 77 0.73 2.02 -11.78
N ASP A 78 -0.15 2.66 -12.55
CA ASP A 78 0.25 3.43 -13.72
C ASP A 78 0.90 4.77 -13.36
N TYR A 79 0.67 5.30 -12.15
CA TYR A 79 1.13 6.63 -11.77
C TYR A 79 1.91 6.74 -10.45
N LEU A 80 1.84 5.77 -9.55
CA LEU A 80 2.53 5.83 -8.25
C LEU A 80 4.05 5.96 -8.37
N VAL A 81 4.65 5.33 -9.37
CA VAL A 81 6.10 5.45 -9.67
C VAL A 81 6.46 6.91 -9.96
N TYR A 82 5.64 7.61 -10.74
CA TYR A 82 5.87 9.02 -11.08
C TYR A 82 5.58 9.95 -9.92
N ILE A 83 4.54 9.67 -9.12
CA ILE A 83 4.24 10.43 -7.89
C ILE A 83 5.43 10.35 -6.93
N LEU A 84 5.97 9.15 -6.69
CA LEU A 84 7.11 9.00 -5.80
C LEU A 84 8.36 9.68 -6.38
N GLY A 85 8.60 9.55 -7.68
CA GLY A 85 9.66 10.28 -8.38
C GLY A 85 9.55 11.80 -8.20
N PHE A 86 8.33 12.34 -8.30
CA PHE A 86 8.05 13.75 -8.03
C PHE A 86 8.44 14.15 -6.59
N PHE A 87 8.06 13.38 -5.57
CA PHE A 87 8.43 13.68 -4.18
C PHE A 87 9.94 13.66 -3.97
N ILE A 88 10.65 12.71 -4.58
CA ILE A 88 12.12 12.64 -4.53
C ILE A 88 12.74 13.91 -5.13
N LEU A 89 12.36 14.27 -6.35
CA LEU A 89 12.90 15.44 -7.05
C LEU A 89 12.53 16.74 -6.33
N PHE A 90 11.31 16.84 -5.81
CA PHE A 90 10.87 18.04 -5.11
C PHE A 90 11.59 18.19 -3.77
N GLY A 91 11.79 17.12 -3.01
CA GLY A 91 12.57 17.10 -1.78
C GLY A 91 14.04 17.47 -2.01
N LEU A 92 14.67 16.96 -3.07
CA LEU A 92 16.01 17.37 -3.49
C LEU A 92 16.06 18.86 -3.88
N THR A 93 15.04 19.36 -4.57
CA THR A 93 14.94 20.80 -4.90
C THR A 93 14.82 21.66 -3.64
N VAL A 94 14.07 21.22 -2.63
CA VAL A 94 13.99 21.87 -1.32
C VAL A 94 15.36 21.90 -0.64
N ALA A 95 16.08 20.77 -0.66
CA ALA A 95 17.42 20.67 -0.09
C ALA A 95 18.43 21.58 -0.81
N ILE A 96 18.43 21.62 -2.14
CA ILE A 96 19.34 22.48 -2.93
C ILE A 96 19.04 23.95 -2.71
N THR A 97 17.77 24.36 -2.77
CA THR A 97 17.39 25.77 -2.65
C THR A 97 17.44 26.29 -1.20
N GLY A 98 17.24 25.41 -0.22
CA GLY A 98 17.15 25.78 1.20
C GLY A 98 15.97 26.70 1.54
N SER A 99 14.92 26.69 0.69
CA SER A 99 13.75 27.56 0.81
C SER A 99 12.75 26.99 1.81
N ARG A 100 12.51 27.72 2.91
CA ARG A 100 11.49 27.36 3.91
C ARG A 100 10.07 27.31 3.33
N LYS A 101 9.77 28.13 2.32
CA LYS A 101 8.47 28.10 1.63
C LYS A 101 8.27 26.79 0.87
N LEU A 102 9.31 26.34 0.15
CA LEU A 102 9.27 25.07 -0.56
C LEU A 102 9.22 23.89 0.41
N LEU A 103 9.96 23.97 1.52
CA LEU A 103 9.87 22.95 2.58
C LEU A 103 8.45 22.83 3.14
N PHE A 104 7.79 23.97 3.41
CA PHE A 104 6.41 23.95 3.89
C PHE A 104 5.45 23.34 2.85
N ALA A 105 5.58 23.72 1.58
CA ALA A 105 4.79 23.13 0.49
C ALA A 105 5.04 21.61 0.36
N TYR A 106 6.30 21.18 0.43
CA TYR A 106 6.68 19.78 0.43
C TYR A 106 6.01 19.01 1.57
N LEU A 107 6.09 19.52 2.81
CA LEU A 107 5.47 18.89 3.97
C LEU A 107 3.94 18.77 3.83
N VAL A 108 3.28 19.84 3.40
CA VAL A 108 1.82 19.82 3.21
C VAL A 108 1.43 18.80 2.15
N LEU A 109 2.13 18.78 1.00
CA LEU A 109 1.86 17.80 -0.06
C LEU A 109 2.12 16.37 0.40
N SER A 110 3.19 16.11 1.17
CA SER A 110 3.48 14.79 1.70
C SER A 110 2.41 14.29 2.66
N VAL A 111 1.92 15.16 3.56
CA VAL A 111 0.84 14.82 4.50
C VAL A 111 -0.46 14.54 3.75
N VAL A 112 -0.85 15.43 2.84
CA VAL A 112 -2.09 15.26 2.05
C VAL A 112 -2.01 14.01 1.19
N GLY A 113 -0.88 13.77 0.51
CA GLY A 113 -0.68 12.58 -0.31
C GLY A 113 -0.70 11.29 0.51
N GLY A 114 -0.08 11.28 1.68
CA GLY A 114 -0.13 10.13 2.60
C GLY A 114 -1.54 9.84 3.10
N ILE A 115 -2.30 10.87 3.50
CA ILE A 115 -3.70 10.70 3.91
C ILE A 115 -4.55 10.18 2.75
N ALA A 116 -4.39 10.73 1.55
CA ALA A 116 -5.12 10.28 0.37
C ALA A 116 -4.85 8.80 0.06
N ALA A 117 -3.58 8.37 0.10
CA ALA A 117 -3.20 6.97 -0.11
C ALA A 117 -3.80 6.03 0.95
N LEU A 118 -3.83 6.44 2.22
CA LEU A 118 -4.43 5.64 3.29
C LEU A 118 -5.95 5.52 3.17
N ILE A 119 -6.63 6.61 2.78
CA ILE A 119 -8.08 6.61 2.54
C ILE A 119 -8.40 5.69 1.36
N ASP A 120 -7.66 5.83 0.26
CA ASP A 120 -7.84 5.01 -0.93
C ASP A 120 -7.65 3.51 -0.62
N PHE A 121 -6.55 3.15 0.05
CA PHE A 121 -6.30 1.78 0.49
C PHE A 121 -7.39 1.25 1.44
N TYR A 122 -7.90 2.10 2.35
CA TYR A 122 -9.00 1.72 3.23
C TYR A 122 -10.28 1.42 2.46
N ILE A 123 -10.65 2.29 1.51
CA ILE A 123 -11.85 2.12 0.67
C ILE A 123 -11.74 0.84 -0.16
N TRP A 124 -10.59 0.64 -0.81
CA TRP A 124 -10.31 -0.57 -1.59
C TRP A 124 -10.46 -1.83 -0.72
N GLY A 125 -9.80 -1.87 0.45
CA GLY A 125 -9.87 -3.01 1.35
C GLY A 125 -11.27 -3.25 1.92
N TYR A 126 -12.03 -2.19 2.17
CA TYR A 126 -13.42 -2.29 2.63
C TYR A 126 -14.31 -2.91 1.56
N GLN A 127 -14.26 -2.38 0.34
CA GLN A 127 -15.03 -2.89 -0.80
C GLN A 127 -14.67 -4.35 -1.11
N TYR A 128 -13.37 -4.65 -1.14
CA TYR A 128 -12.87 -6.00 -1.34
C TYR A 128 -13.39 -6.98 -0.28
N GLY A 129 -13.51 -6.52 0.97
CA GLY A 129 -13.89 -7.36 2.11
C GLY A 129 -15.37 -7.50 2.42
N HIS A 130 -16.23 -6.62 1.89
CA HIS A 130 -17.66 -6.55 2.24
C HIS A 130 -18.59 -6.76 1.05
N ASP A 131 -18.08 -6.71 -0.18
CA ASP A 131 -18.84 -6.99 -1.40
C ASP A 131 -18.62 -8.44 -1.84
N LEU A 132 -19.21 -9.38 -1.10
CA LEU A 132 -19.09 -10.82 -1.33
C LEU A 132 -20.21 -11.34 -2.24
N ASP A 133 -19.87 -12.25 -3.15
CA ASP A 133 -20.82 -12.90 -4.04
C ASP A 133 -21.83 -13.77 -3.24
N PRO A 134 -23.14 -13.48 -3.30
CA PRO A 134 -24.16 -14.24 -2.58
C PRO A 134 -24.41 -15.64 -3.17
N SER A 135 -23.75 -16.01 -4.27
CA SER A 135 -23.79 -17.34 -4.87
C SER A 135 -22.56 -18.20 -4.53
N ALA A 136 -21.64 -17.68 -3.71
CA ALA A 136 -20.42 -18.39 -3.33
C ALA A 136 -20.71 -19.72 -2.60
N ALA A 137 -19.81 -20.69 -2.79
CA ALA A 137 -19.95 -22.04 -2.26
C ALA A 137 -19.95 -22.08 -0.73
N ILE A 138 -19.22 -21.18 -0.07
CA ILE A 138 -19.15 -21.05 1.38
C ILE A 138 -19.73 -19.69 1.77
N GLN A 139 -20.86 -19.73 2.46
CA GLN A 139 -21.49 -18.53 3.03
C GLN A 139 -21.44 -18.64 4.54
N VAL A 140 -20.82 -17.66 5.18
CA VAL A 140 -20.84 -17.55 6.63
C VAL A 140 -21.58 -16.26 6.98
N PRO A 141 -22.76 -16.33 7.63
CA PRO A 141 -23.53 -15.15 8.00
C PRO A 141 -22.68 -14.15 8.79
N GLY A 142 -22.62 -12.90 8.32
CA GLY A 142 -21.85 -11.82 8.94
C GLY A 142 -20.33 -11.89 8.72
N LEU A 143 -19.84 -12.78 7.85
CA LEU A 143 -18.42 -12.84 7.52
C LEU A 143 -18.04 -11.71 6.57
N THR A 144 -17.12 -10.86 7.00
CA THR A 144 -16.48 -9.86 6.14
C THR A 144 -14.97 -9.87 6.39
N TYR A 145 -14.20 -9.73 5.32
CA TYR A 145 -12.74 -9.81 5.39
C TYR A 145 -12.06 -8.62 4.72
N GLN A 146 -11.76 -7.62 5.54
CA GLN A 146 -10.87 -6.54 5.17
C GLN A 146 -9.48 -6.86 5.74
N PRO A 147 -8.44 -7.01 4.90
CA PRO A 147 -7.06 -7.04 5.37
C PRO A 147 -6.80 -5.81 6.25
N PRO A 148 -6.22 -5.98 7.45
CA PRO A 148 -5.96 -4.84 8.32
C PRO A 148 -4.97 -3.88 7.66
N LEU A 149 -5.08 -2.59 7.95
CA LEU A 149 -4.05 -1.60 7.58
C LEU A 149 -2.79 -1.75 8.43
N ILE A 150 -2.91 -2.25 9.66
CA ILE A 150 -1.80 -2.53 10.57
C ILE A 150 -2.19 -3.76 11.40
N GLY A 151 -1.31 -4.76 11.48
CA GLY A 151 -1.48 -5.90 12.39
C GLY A 151 -2.13 -7.10 11.71
N HIS A 152 -2.97 -7.84 12.42
CA HIS A 152 -3.55 -9.08 11.92
C HIS A 152 -5.06 -9.17 12.16
N LYS A 153 -5.77 -9.83 11.24
CA LYS A 153 -7.20 -10.15 11.36
C LYS A 153 -7.41 -11.64 11.09
N LYS A 154 -8.19 -12.29 11.95
CA LYS A 154 -8.63 -13.67 11.75
C LYS A 154 -9.77 -13.71 10.73
N LEU A 155 -9.69 -14.64 9.79
CA LEU A 155 -10.76 -15.00 8.87
C LEU A 155 -11.10 -16.48 9.01
N LEU A 156 -12.17 -16.83 9.74
CA LEU A 156 -12.54 -18.23 10.03
C LEU A 156 -11.38 -19.00 10.69
N PHE A 157 -10.71 -19.87 9.91
CA PHE A 157 -9.55 -20.68 10.29
C PHE A 157 -8.22 -20.11 9.77
N ALA A 158 -8.29 -19.02 9.02
CA ALA A 158 -7.16 -18.33 8.46
C ALA A 158 -6.82 -17.06 9.24
N TRP A 159 -5.58 -16.61 9.12
CA TRP A 159 -5.14 -15.32 9.63
C TRP A 159 -4.50 -14.56 8.50
N ALA A 160 -4.70 -13.25 8.49
CA ALA A 160 -3.96 -12.41 7.59
C ALA A 160 -3.37 -11.20 8.29
N ALA A 161 -2.16 -10.85 7.89
CA ALA A 161 -1.38 -9.78 8.46
C ALA A 161 -0.86 -8.85 7.38
N ALA A 162 -0.73 -7.58 7.76
CA ALA A 162 -0.28 -6.45 6.97
C ALA A 162 0.85 -5.72 7.69
#